data_AF-A0A0N4WLK9-F1
#
_entry.id   AF-A0A0N4WLK9-F1
#
_cell.length_a   1.000
_cell.length_b   1.000
_cell.length_c   1.000
_cell.angle_alpha   90.00
_cell.angle_beta   90.00
_cell.angle_gamma   90.00
#
_symmetry.space_group_name_H-M   'P 1'
#
loop_
_entity.id
_entity.type
_entity.pdbx_description
1 polymer ?
#
loop_
_entity_poly.entity_id
_entity_poly.type
_entity_poly.pdbx_seq_one_letter_code
_entity_poly.pdbx_strand_id
1 'polypeptide(L)'
;MSAEYLDQMVENCNSINGDLLIEGLKNLPPNIGKLAQIEQINGRLIVKKNSGVPDLSFLPNLEEIDTVDSDRKLPCLEVVGNENFTLKGLTGIRNIYGNVYVSTRRKSDVPADVKQYLKQITVGTSTFVYDNVTQEGGSHYVLWICIIGL
;
A
#
# COMPACT_ATOMS: atom_id res chain seq x y z
N MET A 1 -6.05 3.06 10.86
CA MET A 1 -6.57 1.91 11.63
C MET A 1 -5.96 1.92 13.03
N SER A 2 -6.75 1.69 14.08
CA SER A 2 -6.27 1.58 15.48
C SER A 2 -6.28 0.13 15.97
N ALA A 3 -5.59 -0.15 17.08
CA ALA A 3 -5.65 -1.47 17.74
C ALA A 3 -7.09 -1.80 18.20
N GLU A 4 -7.81 -0.80 18.73
CA GLU A 4 -9.20 -0.96 19.18
C GLU A 4 -10.15 -1.42 18.07
N TYR A 5 -9.94 -0.96 16.84
CA TYR A 5 -10.72 -1.41 15.68
C TYR A 5 -10.54 -2.92 15.44
N LEU A 6 -9.31 -3.41 15.53
CA LEU A 6 -9.02 -4.83 15.38
C LEU A 6 -9.61 -5.65 16.53
N ASP A 7 -9.66 -5.10 17.75
CA ASP A 7 -10.25 -5.78 18.90
C ASP A 7 -11.75 -6.01 18.71
N GLN A 8 -12.44 -5.06 18.08
CA GLN A 8 -13.87 -5.12 17.79
C GLN A 8 -14.23 -5.93 16.54
N MET A 9 -13.24 -6.41 15.78
CA MET A 9 -13.48 -7.23 14.60
C MET A 9 -14.14 -8.54 15.03
N VAL A 10 -15.38 -8.74 14.58
CA VAL A 10 -16.20 -9.94 14.84
C VAL A 10 -15.57 -11.14 14.13
N GLU A 11 -15.62 -12.30 14.78
CA GLU A 11 -15.19 -13.56 14.15
C GLU A 11 -15.99 -13.83 12.88
N ASN A 12 -15.31 -14.29 11.83
CA ASN A 12 -15.86 -14.58 10.49
C ASN A 12 -16.26 -13.34 9.68
N CYS A 13 -15.73 -12.17 10.00
CA CYS A 13 -15.86 -10.99 9.14
C CYS A 13 -14.87 -11.13 7.97
N ASN A 14 -15.28 -11.75 6.87
CA ASN A 14 -14.44 -11.96 5.68
C ASN A 14 -14.48 -10.80 4.68
N SER A 15 -15.27 -9.77 4.93
CA SER A 15 -15.44 -8.62 4.04
C SER A 15 -15.38 -7.30 4.80
N ILE A 16 -14.67 -6.32 4.25
CA ILE A 16 -14.70 -4.93 4.71
C ILE A 16 -15.62 -4.15 3.77
N ASN A 17 -16.72 -3.61 4.30
CA ASN A 17 -17.55 -2.64 3.59
C ASN A 17 -17.02 -1.22 3.86
N GLY A 18 -16.20 -0.70 2.95
CA GLY A 18 -15.49 0.57 3.09
C GLY A 18 -13.98 0.43 2.87
N ASP A 19 -13.25 1.46 3.25
CA ASP A 19 -11.80 1.52 3.04
C ASP A 19 -11.02 0.90 4.20
N LEU A 20 -10.01 0.10 3.89
CA LEU A 20 -8.97 -0.32 4.83
C LEU A 20 -7.79 0.66 4.76
N LEU A 21 -7.71 1.55 5.76
CA LEU A 21 -6.65 2.56 5.88
C LEU A 21 -5.58 2.17 6.90
N ILE A 22 -4.37 1.91 6.40
CA ILE A 22 -3.14 1.61 7.15
C ILE A 22 -2.19 2.79 6.96
N GLU A 23 -2.21 3.74 7.90
CA GLU A 23 -1.44 4.98 7.79
C GLU A 23 -0.69 5.33 9.08
N GLY A 24 0.54 5.84 8.93
CA GLY A 24 1.31 6.44 10.03
C GLY A 24 1.80 5.46 11.09
N LEU A 25 1.79 4.15 10.79
CA LEU A 25 2.17 3.12 11.75
C LEU A 25 3.69 3.04 11.89
N LYS A 26 4.16 3.19 13.13
CA LYS A 26 5.57 2.95 13.51
C LYS A 26 5.85 1.49 13.84
N ASN A 27 4.82 0.71 14.17
CA ASN A 27 4.85 -0.72 14.42
C ASN A 27 3.49 -1.32 14.01
N LEU A 28 3.46 -2.60 13.65
CA LEU A 28 2.21 -3.33 13.49
C LEU A 28 1.48 -3.47 14.83
N PRO A 29 0.16 -3.26 14.89
CA PRO A 29 -0.62 -3.50 16.11
C PRO A 29 -0.62 -5.00 16.46
N PRO A 30 -0.71 -5.36 17.75
CA PRO A 30 -0.58 -6.76 18.21
C PRO A 30 -1.62 -7.70 17.59
N ASN A 31 -2.81 -7.19 17.28
CA ASN A 31 -3.93 -7.97 16.73
C ASN A 31 -4.05 -7.87 15.20
N ILE A 32 -2.99 -7.45 14.50
CA ILE A 32 -3.00 -7.34 13.02
C ILE A 32 -3.37 -8.66 12.33
N GLY A 33 -3.05 -9.80 12.94
CA GLY A 33 -3.36 -11.13 12.41
C GLY A 33 -4.86 -11.39 12.23
N LYS A 34 -5.74 -10.64 12.89
CA LYS A 34 -7.19 -10.75 12.66
C LYS A 34 -7.59 -10.39 11.22
N LEU A 35 -6.80 -9.56 10.54
CA LEU A 35 -7.01 -9.24 9.12
C LEU A 35 -6.77 -10.44 8.20
N ALA A 36 -6.19 -11.54 8.70
CA ALA A 36 -5.99 -12.72 7.90
C ALA A 36 -7.28 -13.39 7.43
N GLN A 37 -8.42 -13.11 8.07
CA GLN A 37 -9.71 -13.63 7.63
C GLN A 37 -10.36 -12.80 6.50
N ILE A 38 -9.82 -11.62 6.18
CA ILE A 38 -10.41 -10.76 5.14
C ILE A 38 -10.13 -11.35 3.76
N GLU A 39 -11.21 -11.60 3.02
CA GLU A 39 -11.25 -12.08 1.64
C GLU A 39 -11.61 -10.97 0.65
N GLN A 40 -12.41 -9.99 1.07
CA GLN A 40 -12.88 -8.92 0.19
C GLN A 40 -12.81 -7.53 0.85
N ILE A 41 -12.45 -6.52 0.07
CA ILE A 41 -12.60 -5.10 0.44
C ILE A 41 -13.53 -4.44 -0.58
N ASN A 42 -14.74 -4.09 -0.13
CA ASN A 42 -15.72 -3.29 -0.87
C ASN A 42 -15.44 -1.80 -0.62
N GLY A 43 -14.29 -1.35 -1.08
CA GLY A 43 -13.76 0.00 -0.98
C GLY A 43 -12.31 0.02 -1.46
N ARG A 44 -11.43 0.65 -0.69
CA ARG A 44 -10.02 0.84 -1.05
C ARG A 44 -9.09 0.24 0.00
N LEU A 45 -7.99 -0.34 -0.44
CA LEU A 45 -6.83 -0.66 0.40
C LEU A 45 -5.80 0.46 0.29
N ILE A 46 -5.61 1.21 1.37
CA ILE A 46 -4.76 2.38 1.42
C ILE A 46 -3.65 2.17 2.45
N VAL A 47 -2.39 2.16 2.00
CA VAL A 47 -1.20 1.90 2.82
C VAL A 47 -0.23 3.05 2.66
N LYS A 48 -0.17 3.95 3.64
CA LYS A 48 0.56 5.22 3.50
C LYS A 48 1.45 5.56 4.68
N LYS A 49 2.61 6.16 4.42
CA LYS A 49 3.42 6.83 5.45
C LYS A 49 3.73 5.94 6.67
N ASN A 50 3.87 4.63 6.48
CA ASN A 50 4.22 3.71 7.55
C ASN A 50 5.73 3.49 7.58
N SER A 51 6.31 3.37 8.77
CA SER A 51 7.71 2.97 8.95
C SER A 51 7.86 1.60 9.61
N GLY A 52 6.78 1.07 10.21
CA GLY A 52 6.74 -0.24 10.86
C GLY A 52 5.93 -1.31 10.11
N VAL A 53 5.56 -1.07 8.85
CA VAL A 53 4.81 -2.02 8.03
C VAL A 53 5.76 -2.53 6.94
N PRO A 54 6.30 -3.76 7.05
CA PRO A 54 7.29 -4.27 6.10
C PRO A 54 6.69 -4.74 4.77
N ASP A 55 5.45 -5.23 4.78
CA ASP A 55 4.72 -5.77 3.62
C ASP A 55 3.23 -5.93 3.96
N LEU A 56 2.46 -6.65 3.13
CA LEU A 56 1.03 -6.90 3.31
C LEU A 56 0.71 -8.36 3.66
N SER A 57 1.66 -9.12 4.21
CA SER A 57 1.47 -10.55 4.51
C SER A 57 0.45 -10.82 5.62
N PHE A 58 -0.05 -9.78 6.29
CA PHE A 58 -1.16 -9.87 7.24
C PHE A 58 -2.54 -9.90 6.57
N LEU A 59 -2.61 -9.81 5.23
CA LEU A 59 -3.81 -10.01 4.40
C LEU A 59 -3.65 -11.24 3.45
N PRO A 60 -3.26 -12.42 3.95
CA PRO A 60 -2.95 -13.58 3.11
C PRO A 60 -4.13 -14.07 2.27
N ASN A 61 -5.36 -13.91 2.77
CA ASN A 61 -6.59 -14.42 2.15
C ASN A 61 -7.34 -13.36 1.33
N LEU A 62 -6.83 -12.13 1.22
CA LEU A 62 -7.51 -11.08 0.45
C LEU A 62 -7.54 -11.47 -1.03
N GLU A 63 -8.73 -11.74 -1.56
CA GLU A 63 -8.97 -12.17 -2.94
C GLU A 63 -9.41 -11.01 -3.84
N GLU A 64 -10.19 -10.06 -3.33
CA GLU A 64 -10.77 -9.00 -4.15
C GLU A 64 -10.74 -7.61 -3.49
N ILE A 65 -10.46 -6.60 -4.30
CA ILE A 65 -10.67 -5.20 -3.96
C ILE A 65 -11.56 -4.57 -5.03
N ASP A 66 -12.74 -4.13 -4.63
CA ASP A 66 -13.70 -3.46 -5.49
C ASP A 66 -14.17 -2.17 -4.85
N THR A 67 -14.30 -1.11 -5.65
CA THR A 67 -14.91 0.14 -5.21
C THR A 67 -16.26 0.31 -5.88
N VAL A 68 -17.28 0.59 -5.08
CA VAL A 68 -18.61 0.95 -5.58
C VAL A 68 -18.61 2.35 -6.22
N ASP A 69 -17.51 3.11 -6.08
CA ASP A 69 -17.36 4.44 -6.66
C ASP A 69 -17.34 4.36 -8.20
N SER A 70 -18.46 4.76 -8.80
CA SER A 70 -18.73 4.73 -10.24
C SER A 70 -17.70 5.50 -11.06
N ASP A 71 -17.04 6.47 -10.45
CA ASP A 71 -16.10 7.33 -11.16
C ASP A 71 -14.69 6.72 -11.25
N ARG A 72 -14.36 5.71 -10.41
CA ARG A 72 -13.05 5.01 -10.37
C ARG A 72 -11.83 5.94 -10.42
N LYS A 73 -11.98 7.20 -10.01
CA LYS A 73 -10.94 8.24 -10.10
C LYS A 73 -9.79 7.97 -9.14
N LEU A 74 -10.10 7.40 -7.98
CA LEU A 74 -9.12 7.04 -6.97
C LEU A 74 -8.67 5.59 -7.13
N PRO A 75 -7.40 5.28 -6.81
CA PRO A 75 -6.91 3.91 -6.84
C PRO A 75 -7.55 3.06 -5.75
N CYS A 76 -8.01 1.86 -6.13
CA CYS A 76 -8.50 0.82 -5.22
C CYS A 76 -7.39 0.27 -4.34
N LEU A 77 -6.17 0.15 -4.88
CA LEU A 77 -4.97 -0.15 -4.12
C LEU A 77 -4.01 1.02 -4.20
N GLU A 78 -3.74 1.65 -3.06
CA GLU A 78 -2.84 2.79 -2.95
C GLU A 78 -1.73 2.51 -1.94
N VAL A 79 -0.48 2.48 -2.40
CA VAL A 79 0.71 2.28 -1.55
C VAL A 79 1.65 3.44 -1.75
N VAL A 80 1.84 4.31 -0.75
CA VAL A 80 2.63 5.55 -0.91
C VAL A 80 3.44 5.89 0.32
N GLY A 81 4.74 6.17 0.12
CA GLY A 81 5.58 6.79 1.15
C GLY A 81 5.82 5.90 2.38
N ASN A 82 5.80 4.58 2.21
CA ASN A 82 6.14 3.63 3.28
C ASN A 82 7.65 3.41 3.30
N GLU A 83 8.26 3.50 4.49
CA GLU A 83 9.66 3.22 4.73
C GLU A 83 9.86 1.73 5.04
N ASN A 84 10.98 1.16 4.58
CA ASN A 84 11.31 -0.26 4.77
C ASN A 84 10.24 -1.24 4.26
N PHE A 85 9.37 -0.79 3.34
CA PHE A 85 8.28 -1.56 2.79
C PHE A 85 8.69 -2.30 1.52
N THR A 86 8.20 -3.52 1.33
CA THR A 86 8.24 -4.26 0.07
C THR A 86 6.83 -4.72 -0.27
N LEU A 87 6.39 -4.49 -1.51
CA LEU A 87 5.09 -4.95 -1.97
C LEU A 87 5.11 -6.45 -2.19
N LYS A 88 4.71 -7.20 -1.17
CA LYS A 88 4.52 -8.66 -1.16
C LYS A 88 3.43 -9.04 -0.14
N GLY A 89 3.09 -10.32 -0.10
CA GLY A 89 2.13 -10.86 0.89
C GLY A 89 0.67 -10.86 0.45
N LEU A 90 0.34 -10.17 -0.65
CA LEU A 90 -0.96 -10.30 -1.33
C LEU A 90 -0.97 -11.56 -2.21
N THR A 91 -0.88 -12.73 -1.60
CA THR A 91 -0.81 -14.01 -2.33
C THR A 91 -2.17 -14.52 -2.78
N GLY A 92 -3.24 -14.13 -2.09
CA GLY A 92 -4.62 -14.53 -2.41
C GLY A 92 -5.30 -13.67 -3.46
N ILE A 93 -4.75 -12.49 -3.80
CA ILE A 93 -5.46 -11.48 -4.58
C ILE A 93 -5.67 -11.94 -6.03
N ARG A 94 -6.92 -11.93 -6.49
CA ARG A 94 -7.31 -12.39 -7.83
C ARG A 94 -7.82 -11.27 -8.72
N ASN A 95 -8.48 -10.27 -8.14
CA ASN A 95 -9.06 -9.16 -8.90
C ASN A 95 -8.92 -7.83 -8.16
N ILE A 96 -8.59 -6.78 -8.92
CA ILE A 96 -8.68 -5.39 -8.49
C ILE A 96 -9.55 -4.63 -9.49
N TYR A 97 -10.77 -4.28 -9.10
CA TYR A 97 -11.79 -3.67 -9.97
C TYR A 97 -11.66 -2.15 -10.07
N GLY A 98 -10.43 -1.64 -10.11
CA GLY A 98 -10.14 -0.22 -10.29
C GLY A 98 -8.67 0.03 -10.55
N ASN A 99 -8.20 1.24 -10.24
CA ASN A 99 -6.81 1.60 -10.48
C ASN A 99 -5.89 1.14 -9.34
N VAL A 100 -4.63 0.85 -9.67
CA VAL A 100 -3.55 0.59 -8.71
C VAL A 100 -2.54 1.72 -8.80
N TYR A 101 -2.15 2.27 -7.65
CA TYR A 101 -1.09 3.27 -7.55
C TYR A 101 -0.08 2.88 -6.47
N VAL A 102 1.17 2.66 -6.87
CA VAL A 102 2.25 2.29 -5.97
C VAL A 102 3.40 3.25 -6.16
N SER A 103 3.74 4.01 -5.12
CA SER A 103 4.95 4.81 -5.02
C SER A 103 5.83 4.29 -3.89
N THR A 104 7.05 3.86 -4.24
CA THR A 104 8.02 3.28 -3.31
C THR A 104 9.37 3.96 -3.46
N ARG A 105 10.24 3.82 -2.44
CA ARG A 105 11.56 4.47 -2.47
C ARG A 105 12.51 3.83 -3.48
N ARG A 106 12.43 2.51 -3.70
CA ARG A 106 13.33 1.79 -4.60
C ARG A 106 12.54 0.89 -5.54
N LYS A 107 13.06 0.72 -6.76
CA LYS A 107 12.51 -0.26 -7.71
C LYS A 107 12.44 -1.68 -7.13
N SER A 108 13.42 -2.05 -6.31
CA SER A 108 13.49 -3.36 -5.64
C SER A 108 12.37 -3.60 -4.62
N ASP A 109 11.75 -2.52 -4.11
CA ASP A 109 10.64 -2.62 -3.14
C ASP A 109 9.34 -3.10 -3.82
N VAL A 110 9.31 -3.16 -5.16
CA VAL A 110 8.25 -3.80 -5.95
C VAL A 110 8.87 -4.89 -6.82
N PRO A 111 8.89 -6.15 -6.36
CA PRO A 111 9.39 -7.28 -7.14
C PRO A 111 8.75 -7.34 -8.53
N ALA A 112 9.54 -7.74 -9.54
CA ALA A 112 9.12 -7.67 -10.95
C ALA A 112 7.93 -8.59 -11.26
N ASP A 113 7.94 -9.78 -10.66
CA ASP A 113 6.85 -10.75 -10.67
C ASP A 113 5.58 -10.19 -10.03
N VAL A 114 5.68 -9.57 -8.84
CA VAL A 114 4.54 -8.91 -8.18
C VAL A 114 3.99 -7.78 -9.05
N LYS A 115 4.86 -6.94 -9.63
CA LYS A 115 4.46 -5.86 -10.54
C LYS A 115 3.70 -6.40 -11.75
N GLN A 116 4.20 -7.46 -12.38
CA GLN A 116 3.56 -8.07 -13.54
C GLN A 116 2.22 -8.72 -13.14
N TYR A 117 2.18 -9.40 -12.01
CA TYR A 117 0.98 -10.03 -11.49
C TYR A 117 -0.12 -9.01 -11.22
N LEU A 118 0.19 -7.93 -10.49
CA LEU A 118 -0.78 -6.86 -10.23
C LEU A 118 -1.33 -6.25 -11.52
N LYS A 119 -0.48 -6.05 -12.55
CA LYS A 119 -0.95 -5.59 -13.86
C LYS A 119 -1.92 -6.55 -14.54
N GLN A 120 -1.77 -7.86 -14.33
CA GLN A 120 -2.64 -8.87 -14.93
C GLN A 120 -4.02 -8.92 -14.28
N ILE A 121 -4.08 -8.76 -12.96
CA ILE A 121 -5.33 -8.88 -12.18
C ILE A 121 -6.07 -7.55 -11.98
N THR A 122 -5.48 -6.44 -12.42
CA THR A 122 -6.08 -5.10 -12.32
C THR A 122 -6.90 -4.81 -13.56
N VAL A 123 -8.20 -4.55 -13.37
CA VAL A 123 -9.12 -4.16 -14.46
C VAL A 123 -8.85 -2.72 -14.92
N GLY A 124 -8.48 -1.83 -14.01
CA GLY A 124 -8.11 -0.45 -14.31
C GLY A 124 -6.64 -0.28 -14.72
N THR A 125 -6.13 0.92 -14.51
CA THR A 125 -4.72 1.25 -14.77
C THR A 125 -3.84 0.88 -13.58
N SER A 126 -2.61 0.44 -13.84
CA SER A 126 -1.61 0.17 -12.80
C SER A 126 -0.39 1.08 -12.96
N THR A 127 -0.18 1.97 -12.00
CA THR A 127 0.91 2.96 -12.00
C THR A 127 1.92 2.63 -10.90
N PHE A 128 3.19 2.55 -11.27
CA PHE A 128 4.30 2.28 -10.37
C PHE A 128 5.35 3.38 -10.50
N VAL A 129 5.55 4.13 -9.42
CA VAL A 129 6.51 5.23 -9.32
C VAL A 129 7.59 4.84 -8.31
N TYR A 130 8.82 5.26 -8.58
CA TYR A 130 9.95 5.05 -7.70
C TYR A 130 10.57 6.40 -7.40
N ASP A 131 10.72 6.75 -6.12
CA ASP A 131 11.44 7.96 -5.76
C ASP A 131 12.89 7.76 -6.19
N ASN A 132 13.37 8.58 -7.11
CA ASN A 132 14.79 8.61 -7.48
C ASN A 132 15.58 9.24 -6.33
N VAL A 133 15.66 8.58 -5.18
CA VAL A 133 16.70 8.89 -4.20
C VAL A 133 17.96 8.27 -4.78
N THR A 134 18.69 9.09 -5.54
CA THR A 134 20.07 8.84 -5.94
C THR A 134 20.79 8.23 -4.74
N GLN A 135 21.23 6.98 -4.87
CA GLN A 135 22.16 6.40 -3.93
C GLN A 135 23.51 7.10 -4.11
N GLU A 136 23.63 8.33 -3.64
CA GLU A 136 24.93 8.96 -3.43
C GLU A 136 25.46 8.51 -2.07
N GLY A 137 26.12 7.36 -2.08
CA GLY A 137 27.20 7.12 -1.15
C GLY A 137 28.34 8.08 -1.52
N GLY A 138 28.47 9.17 -0.77
CA GLY A 138 29.59 10.10 -0.93
C GLY A 138 29.26 11.47 -0.35
N SER A 139 29.91 11.82 0.76
CA SER A 139 29.98 13.19 1.28
C SER A 139 30.22 14.18 0.13
N HIS A 140 29.40 15.22 -0.01
CA HIS A 140 29.83 16.58 -0.38
C HIS A 140 28.65 17.56 -0.17
N TYR A 141 28.90 18.57 0.65
CA TYR A 141 27.99 19.68 0.92
C TYR A 141 27.64 20.42 -0.38
N VAL A 142 26.36 20.72 -0.63
CA VAL A 142 25.94 21.67 -1.67
C VAL A 142 25.43 22.94 -1.01
N LEU A 143 26.22 23.99 -1.23
CA LEU A 143 26.02 25.38 -0.80
C LEU A 143 24.78 25.97 -1.50
N TRP A 144 23.80 26.47 -0.75
CA TRP A 144 22.75 27.33 -1.30
C TRP A 144 23.28 28.77 -1.40
N ILE A 145 23.48 29.27 -2.61
CA ILE A 145 23.69 30.71 -2.86
C ILE A 145 22.33 31.33 -3.10
N CYS A 146 21.90 32.20 -2.17
CA CYS A 146 20.74 33.07 -2.34
C CYS A 146 21.18 34.29 -3.15
N ILE A 147 20.65 34.48 -4.36
CA ILE A 147 20.77 35.74 -5.09
C ILE A 147 19.48 36.53 -4.86
N ILE A 148 19.58 37.59 -4.07
CA ILE A 148 18.51 38.59 -3.92
C ILE A 148 18.76 39.65 -4.99
N GLY A 149 17.85 39.75 -5.97
CA GLY A 149 17.85 40.85 -6.93
C GLY A 149 17.16 42.06 -6.32
N LEU A 150 17.90 43.18 -6.27
CA LEU A 150 17.43 44.53 -5.97
C LEU A 150 16.46 45.06 -7.02
#